data_AF-A0A6P8H5X9-F1
#
_entry.id   AF-A0A6P8H5X9-F1
#
_cell.length_a   1.000
_cell.length_b   1.000
_cell.length_c   1.000
_cell.angle_alpha   90.00
_cell.angle_beta   90.00
_cell.angle_gamma   90.00
#
_symmetry.space_group_name_H-M   'P 1'
#
loop_
_entity.id
_entity.type
_entity.pdbx_description
1 polymer ?
#
loop_
_entity_poly.entity_id
_entity_poly.type
_entity_poly.pdbx_seq_one_letter_code
_entity_poly.pdbx_strand_id
1 'polypeptide(L)'
;MAAKRIFNIIVITSTFWFSVTVLVLMFSNDMTRESLTMLNSPIVLPNAKNHKYMIGAGVQPLQPNAKHIKYPWEKDNADDSRGILASAKVMMGVIPRKNQGSKRKIYDASIGKMKDTMSLGEGGKPAFLQNDNDKKLAEKFFANHSFNWLLSDRISLDRTLEDVRSERCKAKHDTYPLNLPTTTVIICFHKERLSVLLRTVHSVINRTPPHLLKEVIVVDDFSQDPKLAKPLDDGIKEFTKVKVLRMTKREGLVRARLQGAYHAKGDVLTFLDSHCEATPGWAEPLLARIAESRANVVCPAIEVINADTFAYQGSTNADQRGGFSWDLFFKWKGIPPEEQKLRKDDSDPIRTPTMAGGLFSIHRQYFFDQGAYDEEMDIWGGENLELSFRIWMCGGRLEIITCSRVGHVFRKYTSPYKFPNGVEQTLTKNFNRLAEVWMDEYKDLYYNKKPQAKNNNYGDISKRVELRKRLGCKSFKWYIDNVYPDVQMPELNPPARGELRNPASGYCLDSLGAKPEHNARVGIYVCHGQGGNQMFVLSSKGEVIFEEENCLDASKTYAGAPVELMKCHGLGGNQKWQHEKKEGILKHVSTQQCLDRGSTDNQYAIMNPCDGRETQRWVFSHYREK
;
A
#
# COMPACT_ATOMS: atom_id res chain seq x y z
N MET A 1 -44.93 18.15 26.71
CA MET A 1 -46.16 17.39 27.04
C MET A 1 -46.12 16.07 26.29
N ALA A 2 -46.51 15.01 26.98
CA ALA A 2 -46.32 13.62 26.58
C ALA A 2 -47.05 13.23 25.28
N ALA A 3 -46.45 12.32 24.52
CA ALA A 3 -47.17 11.37 23.70
C ALA A 3 -46.49 9.99 23.83
N LYS A 4 -47.06 9.14 24.68
CA LYS A 4 -46.78 7.71 24.71
C LYS A 4 -47.10 7.13 23.32
N ARG A 5 -46.26 6.23 22.81
CA ARG A 5 -46.72 5.19 21.88
C ARG A 5 -46.31 3.83 22.40
N ILE A 6 -47.34 3.02 22.53
CA ILE A 6 -47.39 1.65 23.04
C ILE A 6 -47.02 0.73 21.88
N PHE A 7 -46.18 -0.28 22.12
CA PHE A 7 -45.99 -1.39 21.19
C PHE A 7 -46.63 -2.66 21.78
N ASN A 8 -47.54 -3.25 21.03
CA ASN A 8 -48.16 -4.54 21.31
C ASN A 8 -47.26 -5.66 20.78
N ILE A 9 -46.99 -6.69 21.59
CA ILE A 9 -46.28 -7.90 21.16
C ILE A 9 -47.25 -9.08 21.24
N ILE A 10 -47.46 -9.76 20.10
CA ILE A 10 -48.14 -11.05 20.00
C ILE A 10 -47.06 -12.13 19.87
N VAL A 11 -47.10 -13.14 20.72
CA VAL A 11 -46.17 -14.29 20.70
C VAL A 11 -46.95 -15.52 20.26
N ILE A 12 -46.48 -16.20 19.21
CA ILE A 12 -46.98 -17.50 18.75
C ILE A 12 -45.83 -18.50 18.88
N THR A 13 -46.08 -19.62 19.58
CA THR A 13 -45.09 -20.70 19.77
C THR A 13 -45.63 -22.03 19.22
N SER A 14 -44.78 -22.78 18.53
CA SER A 14 -45.01 -24.18 18.13
C SER A 14 -43.83 -25.03 18.55
N THR A 15 -44.10 -26.24 19.05
CA THR A 15 -43.11 -27.19 19.59
C THR A 15 -43.08 -28.45 18.73
N PHE A 16 -41.93 -28.82 18.15
CA PHE A 16 -41.43 -30.22 18.12
C PHE A 16 -39.98 -30.30 17.58
N TRP A 17 -39.11 -30.90 18.41
CA TRP A 17 -37.74 -31.43 18.21
C TRP A 17 -36.63 -30.55 17.60
N PHE A 18 -35.67 -30.20 18.48
CA PHE A 18 -34.34 -29.62 18.26
C PHE A 18 -34.24 -28.35 17.40
N SER A 19 -35.11 -27.37 17.63
CA SER A 19 -34.77 -25.94 17.72
C SER A 19 -36.03 -25.09 17.96
N VAL A 20 -36.06 -24.29 19.02
CA VAL A 20 -37.11 -23.28 19.24
C VAL A 20 -36.67 -22.01 18.53
N THR A 21 -37.39 -21.63 17.47
CA THR A 21 -37.20 -20.34 16.78
C THR A 21 -38.27 -19.38 17.25
N VAL A 22 -37.87 -18.31 17.95
CA VAL A 22 -38.76 -17.20 18.30
C VAL A 22 -38.62 -16.12 17.23
N LEU A 23 -39.68 -15.85 16.47
CA LEU A 23 -39.71 -14.75 15.52
C LEU A 23 -40.34 -13.53 16.19
N VAL A 24 -39.54 -12.51 16.50
CA VAL A 24 -40.03 -11.19 16.92
C VAL A 24 -39.87 -10.24 15.73
N LEU A 25 -40.97 -9.83 15.12
CA LEU A 25 -40.97 -8.76 14.12
C LEU A 25 -41.15 -7.43 14.84
N MET A 26 -40.09 -6.62 14.92
CA MET A 26 -40.18 -5.21 15.30
C MET A 26 -39.72 -4.37 14.11
N PHE A 27 -40.61 -3.48 13.63
CA PHE A 27 -40.24 -2.41 12.72
C PHE A 27 -39.87 -1.16 13.54
N SER A 28 -38.82 -0.45 13.14
CA SER A 28 -38.53 0.90 13.64
C SER A 28 -37.91 1.76 12.54
N ASN A 29 -38.46 2.96 12.36
CA ASN A 29 -37.80 4.04 11.63
C ASN A 29 -36.92 4.85 12.59
N ASP A 30 -35.63 4.87 12.23
CA ASP A 30 -34.59 5.89 12.37
C ASP A 30 -34.19 6.57 13.70
N MET A 31 -32.85 6.59 13.83
CA MET A 31 -31.93 7.54 14.47
C MET A 31 -31.35 7.31 15.89
N THR A 32 -30.01 7.15 15.86
CA THR A 32 -28.92 7.81 16.62
C THR A 32 -28.57 7.50 18.09
N ARG A 33 -27.24 7.33 18.25
CA ARG A 33 -26.27 7.69 19.32
C ARG A 33 -26.29 7.03 20.71
N GLU A 34 -25.09 6.50 21.02
CA GLU A 34 -24.37 6.44 22.30
C GLU A 34 -24.90 5.52 23.41
N SER A 35 -24.27 4.38 23.69
CA SER A 35 -23.03 4.17 24.49
C SER A 35 -23.32 3.92 25.98
N LEU A 36 -22.78 2.80 26.51
CA LEU A 36 -22.39 2.46 27.91
C LEU A 36 -22.83 1.01 28.25
N THR A 37 -21.95 0.00 28.16
CA THR A 37 -21.07 -0.54 29.24
C THR A 37 -21.85 -0.83 30.53
N MET A 38 -21.80 -1.97 31.23
CA MET A 38 -20.68 -2.82 31.65
C MET A 38 -21.32 -3.83 32.68
N LEU A 39 -20.99 -5.12 32.85
CA LEU A 39 -19.91 -5.68 33.70
C LEU A 39 -20.22 -7.17 34.02
N ASN A 40 -19.15 -7.99 34.00
CA ASN A 40 -18.78 -9.12 34.90
C ASN A 40 -19.55 -10.46 34.96
N SER A 41 -18.97 -11.47 34.27
CA SER A 41 -18.26 -12.70 34.75
C SER A 41 -18.57 -13.29 36.15
N PRO A 42 -18.45 -14.63 36.45
CA PRO A 42 -17.18 -15.39 36.23
C PRO A 42 -17.16 -16.99 36.15
N ILE A 43 -16.01 -17.53 35.67
CA ILE A 43 -15.30 -18.87 35.81
C ILE A 43 -16.00 -20.17 35.26
N VAL A 44 -15.40 -21.27 34.71
CA VAL A 44 -14.08 -21.95 34.82
C VAL A 44 -13.74 -22.86 33.60
N LEU A 45 -12.44 -23.01 33.29
CA LEU A 45 -11.76 -23.84 32.25
C LEU A 45 -11.58 -25.33 32.67
N PRO A 46 -11.05 -26.28 31.84
CA PRO A 46 -9.59 -26.39 31.60
C PRO A 46 -9.09 -27.01 30.25
N ASN A 47 -7.81 -26.67 29.94
CA ASN A 47 -6.74 -27.40 29.22
C ASN A 47 -6.73 -27.48 27.67
N ALA A 48 -5.79 -26.85 26.92
CA ALA A 48 -4.31 -26.99 26.76
C ALA A 48 -3.95 -27.92 25.54
N LYS A 49 -3.06 -27.63 24.57
CA LYS A 49 -1.66 -27.14 24.61
C LYS A 49 -1.15 -26.64 23.22
N ASN A 50 -0.23 -25.66 23.26
CA ASN A 50 1.00 -25.42 22.44
C ASN A 50 0.96 -25.12 20.91
N HIS A 51 1.15 -23.85 20.52
CA HIS A 51 2.44 -23.22 20.11
C HIS A 51 2.19 -21.92 19.31
N LYS A 52 2.80 -20.80 19.74
CA LYS A 52 2.70 -19.46 19.12
C LYS A 52 3.89 -19.19 18.19
N TYR A 53 3.61 -18.70 16.98
CA TYR A 53 4.57 -18.07 16.07
C TYR A 53 4.33 -16.56 15.97
N MET A 54 5.41 -15.85 15.67
CA MET A 54 5.56 -14.40 15.57
C MET A 54 4.69 -13.76 14.50
N ILE A 55 4.13 -12.58 14.79
CA ILE A 55 3.39 -11.73 13.84
C ILE A 55 4.32 -10.63 13.35
N GLY A 56 4.70 -10.72 12.08
CA GLY A 56 5.32 -9.64 11.30
C GLY A 56 4.27 -8.73 10.67
N ALA A 57 4.62 -7.46 10.58
CA ALA A 57 3.77 -6.33 10.21
C ALA A 57 3.22 -6.35 8.77
N GLY A 58 2.06 -5.68 8.58
CA GLY A 58 1.94 -4.72 7.47
C GLY A 58 0.97 -5.00 6.31
N VAL A 59 -0.24 -5.50 6.54
CA VAL A 59 -1.42 -5.21 5.69
C VAL A 59 -2.66 -5.24 6.60
N GLN A 60 -3.47 -4.17 6.67
CA GLN A 60 -4.78 -4.26 7.32
C GLN A 60 -5.69 -5.12 6.42
N PRO A 61 -6.20 -6.29 6.88
CA PRO A 61 -7.26 -6.97 6.16
C PRO A 61 -8.55 -6.17 6.32
N LEU A 62 -9.26 -5.96 5.20
CA LEU A 62 -10.65 -5.53 5.19
C LEU A 62 -11.43 -6.38 6.21
N GLN A 63 -12.11 -5.74 7.17
CA GLN A 63 -12.93 -6.46 8.13
C GLN A 63 -14.11 -7.16 7.41
N PRO A 64 -14.46 -8.40 7.81
CA PRO A 64 -15.51 -9.17 7.16
C PRO A 64 -16.86 -8.80 7.76
N ASN A 65 -17.74 -8.20 6.95
CA ASN A 65 -19.17 -8.19 7.23
C ASN A 65 -19.93 -8.58 5.96
N ALA A 66 -20.15 -9.88 5.76
CA ALA A 66 -21.27 -10.39 4.98
C ALA A 66 -21.58 -11.83 5.41
N LYS A 67 -22.79 -12.04 5.91
CA LYS A 67 -23.36 -13.33 6.26
C LYS A 67 -23.48 -14.22 5.00
N HIS A 68 -23.37 -15.54 5.22
CA HIS A 68 -23.58 -16.63 4.27
C HIS A 68 -24.58 -16.31 3.13
N ILE A 69 -24.14 -16.41 1.88
CA ILE A 69 -25.01 -16.49 0.70
C ILE A 69 -25.23 -17.97 0.37
N LYS A 70 -26.49 -18.38 0.21
CA LYS A 70 -26.95 -19.72 -0.21
C LYS A 70 -26.45 -20.05 -1.62
N TYR A 71 -26.06 -21.31 -1.87
CA TYR A 71 -25.52 -21.79 -3.15
C TYR A 71 -26.58 -22.33 -4.12
N PRO A 72 -26.32 -22.35 -5.45
CA PRO A 72 -27.33 -22.52 -6.51
C PRO A 72 -27.81 -23.96 -6.81
N TRP A 73 -27.86 -24.88 -5.84
CA TRP A 73 -28.53 -26.19 -6.03
C TRP A 73 -29.88 -26.30 -5.31
N GLU A 74 -30.40 -25.18 -4.81
CA GLU A 74 -31.81 -25.08 -4.44
C GLU A 74 -32.62 -24.83 -5.72
N LYS A 75 -33.43 -25.82 -6.11
CA LYS A 75 -34.27 -25.80 -7.30
C LYS A 75 -35.53 -24.97 -7.04
N ASP A 76 -35.88 -24.11 -7.98
CA ASP A 76 -37.25 -23.64 -8.15
C ASP A 76 -37.71 -23.76 -9.61
N ASN A 77 -38.99 -24.08 -9.72
CA ASN A 77 -39.74 -24.41 -10.93
C ASN A 77 -40.20 -23.17 -11.71
N ALA A 78 -40.33 -23.38 -13.04
CA ALA A 78 -41.39 -22.87 -13.94
C ALA A 78 -41.77 -21.37 -13.92
N ASP A 79 -41.55 -20.67 -15.04
CA ASP A 79 -42.50 -20.51 -16.16
C ASP A 79 -42.42 -19.14 -16.87
N ASP A 80 -42.86 -19.21 -18.13
CA ASP A 80 -42.90 -18.35 -19.32
C ASP A 80 -43.22 -16.84 -19.22
N SER A 81 -42.68 -16.05 -20.17
CA SER A 81 -43.45 -15.28 -21.19
C SER A 81 -42.71 -14.05 -21.80
N ARG A 82 -43.14 -13.70 -23.03
CA ARG A 82 -42.48 -12.96 -24.13
C ARG A 82 -42.88 -11.47 -24.24
N GLY A 83 -42.18 -10.70 -25.11
CA GLY A 83 -42.71 -9.52 -25.84
C GLY A 83 -41.70 -8.35 -26.00
N ILE A 84 -41.02 -8.12 -27.13
CA ILE A 84 -41.36 -7.39 -28.40
C ILE A 84 -41.17 -5.85 -28.39
N LEU A 85 -40.18 -5.40 -29.20
CA LEU A 85 -40.01 -4.21 -30.08
C LEU A 85 -40.67 -2.84 -29.77
N ALA A 86 -39.90 -1.74 -29.96
CA ALA A 86 -40.11 -0.78 -31.07
C ALA A 86 -39.09 0.40 -31.09
N SER A 87 -38.81 0.86 -32.30
CA SER A 87 -37.88 1.92 -32.73
C SER A 87 -38.44 3.34 -32.63
N ALA A 88 -37.57 4.36 -32.57
CA ALA A 88 -37.83 5.68 -33.17
C ALA A 88 -36.53 6.46 -33.45
N LYS A 89 -36.48 7.13 -34.61
CA LYS A 89 -35.36 7.91 -35.16
C LYS A 89 -35.96 9.19 -35.74
N VAL A 90 -35.50 10.40 -35.38
CA VAL A 90 -35.60 11.63 -36.21
C VAL A 90 -34.44 12.61 -35.91
N MET A 91 -33.91 13.18 -36.99
CA MET A 91 -32.87 14.21 -37.26
C MET A 91 -33.22 15.63 -36.71
N MET A 92 -32.42 16.72 -36.73
CA MET A 92 -31.08 17.13 -37.21
C MET A 92 -30.76 18.52 -36.58
N GLY A 93 -29.47 18.89 -36.49
CA GLY A 93 -28.99 20.27 -36.28
C GLY A 93 -27.48 20.36 -36.53
N VAL A 94 -27.03 21.26 -37.40
CA VAL A 94 -25.73 21.25 -38.11
C VAL A 94 -24.63 22.06 -37.40
N ILE A 95 -23.35 21.71 -37.67
CA ILE A 95 -22.05 22.46 -37.64
C ILE A 95 -20.98 21.78 -36.73
N PRO A 96 -19.67 21.68 -37.10
CA PRO A 96 -18.98 21.54 -38.39
C PRO A 96 -18.25 20.17 -38.51
N ARG A 97 -17.74 19.84 -39.71
CA ARG A 97 -17.11 18.54 -40.05
C ARG A 97 -15.93 18.18 -39.11
N LYS A 98 -16.16 17.25 -38.18
CA LYS A 98 -15.12 16.38 -37.63
C LYS A 98 -14.72 15.37 -38.71
N ASN A 99 -13.42 15.14 -38.88
CA ASN A 99 -12.92 13.95 -39.56
C ASN A 99 -13.67 12.73 -39.02
N GLN A 100 -14.55 12.14 -39.84
CA GLN A 100 -14.95 10.74 -39.67
C GLN A 100 -13.74 9.89 -40.09
N GLY A 101 -12.72 9.87 -39.25
CA GLY A 101 -11.62 8.91 -39.33
C GLY A 101 -11.94 7.77 -38.38
N SER A 102 -11.79 6.52 -38.82
CA SER A 102 -12.05 5.34 -37.99
C SER A 102 -11.33 5.43 -36.63
N LYS A 103 -12.02 5.03 -35.54
CA LYS A 103 -11.38 4.87 -34.22
C LYS A 103 -10.14 4.01 -34.39
N ARG A 104 -8.98 4.46 -33.88
CA ARG A 104 -7.74 3.68 -33.97
C ARG A 104 -7.95 2.42 -33.14
N LYS A 105 -7.82 1.25 -33.76
CA LYS A 105 -7.95 -0.02 -33.05
C LYS A 105 -6.78 -0.16 -32.08
N ILE A 106 -7.09 -0.35 -30.79
CA ILE A 106 -6.09 -0.65 -29.76
C ILE A 106 -5.43 -1.99 -30.11
N TYR A 107 -4.10 -2.04 -30.01
CA TYR A 107 -3.36 -3.26 -30.29
C TYR A 107 -3.53 -4.26 -29.14
N ASP A 108 -4.11 -5.41 -29.44
CA ASP A 108 -4.11 -6.59 -28.57
C ASP A 108 -4.10 -7.87 -29.40
N ALA A 109 -2.96 -8.56 -29.42
CA ALA A 109 -2.78 -9.83 -30.11
C ALA A 109 -3.42 -11.02 -29.36
N SER A 110 -3.73 -10.87 -28.06
CA SER A 110 -4.37 -11.95 -27.28
C SER A 110 -5.79 -12.27 -27.78
N ILE A 111 -6.50 -11.27 -28.33
CA ILE A 111 -7.81 -11.46 -28.94
C ILE A 111 -7.76 -12.48 -30.09
N GLY A 112 -6.71 -12.44 -30.92
CA GLY A 112 -6.53 -13.39 -32.02
C GLY A 112 -6.05 -14.77 -31.58
N LYS A 113 -5.57 -14.89 -30.34
CA LYS A 113 -5.10 -16.14 -29.72
C LYS A 113 -6.14 -16.78 -28.80
N MET A 114 -7.29 -16.12 -28.61
CA MET A 114 -8.37 -16.60 -27.75
C MET A 114 -8.91 -17.93 -28.28
N LYS A 115 -8.72 -19.00 -27.51
CA LYS A 115 -9.18 -20.36 -27.89
C LYS A 115 -10.60 -20.66 -27.41
N ASP A 116 -10.98 -20.19 -26.23
CA ASP A 116 -12.30 -20.40 -25.62
C ASP A 116 -12.61 -19.29 -24.60
N THR A 117 -13.77 -18.64 -24.77
CA THR A 117 -14.30 -17.61 -23.86
C THR A 117 -14.71 -18.15 -22.48
N MET A 118 -14.86 -19.48 -22.34
CA MET A 118 -15.20 -20.14 -21.07
C MET A 118 -13.95 -20.65 -20.30
N SER A 119 -12.75 -20.37 -20.80
CA SER A 119 -11.52 -20.79 -20.15
C SER A 119 -11.26 -20.07 -18.81
N LEU A 120 -10.51 -20.73 -17.92
CA LEU A 120 -10.24 -20.21 -16.57
C LEU A 120 -9.55 -18.84 -16.62
N GLY A 121 -10.16 -17.85 -15.98
CA GLY A 121 -9.59 -16.52 -15.81
C GLY A 121 -9.63 -15.62 -17.05
N GLU A 122 -10.33 -16.04 -18.11
CA GLU A 122 -10.49 -15.29 -19.35
C GLU A 122 -11.22 -13.95 -19.12
N GLY A 123 -10.81 -12.91 -19.84
CA GLY A 123 -11.29 -11.54 -19.61
C GLY A 123 -10.86 -10.94 -18.27
N GLY A 124 -9.99 -11.62 -17.49
CA GLY A 124 -9.63 -11.21 -16.14
C GLY A 124 -10.67 -11.56 -15.08
N LYS A 125 -11.65 -12.43 -15.39
CA LYS A 125 -12.67 -12.89 -14.45
C LYS A 125 -12.06 -13.73 -13.31
N PRO A 126 -12.70 -13.78 -12.12
CA PRO A 126 -12.28 -14.69 -11.06
C PRO A 126 -12.31 -16.14 -11.52
N ALA A 127 -11.25 -16.89 -11.21
CA ALA A 127 -11.13 -18.31 -11.50
C ALA A 127 -11.01 -19.12 -10.21
N PHE A 128 -11.45 -20.38 -10.27
CA PHE A 128 -11.46 -21.27 -9.11
C PHE A 128 -11.05 -22.69 -9.52
N LEU A 129 -10.23 -23.33 -8.68
CA LEU A 129 -9.91 -24.75 -8.81
C LEU A 129 -11.16 -25.58 -8.52
N GLN A 130 -11.51 -26.51 -9.42
CA GLN A 130 -12.74 -27.31 -9.30
C GLN A 130 -12.56 -28.50 -8.33
N ASN A 131 -11.43 -29.19 -8.41
CA ASN A 131 -11.15 -30.40 -7.63
C ASN A 131 -10.61 -30.07 -6.23
N ASP A 132 -11.15 -30.73 -5.20
CA ASP A 132 -10.74 -30.55 -3.80
C ASP A 132 -9.29 -30.96 -3.51
N ASN A 133 -8.75 -31.95 -4.21
CA ASN A 133 -7.33 -32.33 -4.08
C ASN A 133 -6.42 -31.19 -4.55
N ASP A 134 -6.81 -30.50 -5.62
CA ASP A 134 -6.06 -29.34 -6.13
C ASP A 134 -6.17 -28.15 -5.19
N LYS A 135 -7.35 -27.91 -4.61
CA LYS A 135 -7.54 -26.87 -3.58
C LYS A 135 -6.60 -27.12 -2.40
N LYS A 136 -6.62 -28.34 -1.84
CA LYS A 136 -5.73 -28.75 -0.74
C LYS A 136 -4.24 -28.62 -1.10
N LEU A 137 -3.86 -28.99 -2.33
CA LEU A 137 -2.49 -28.86 -2.80
C LEU A 137 -2.05 -27.40 -2.94
N ALA A 138 -2.92 -26.55 -3.48
CA ALA A 138 -2.68 -25.12 -3.61
C ALA A 138 -2.52 -24.47 -2.23
N GLU A 139 -3.43 -24.75 -1.28
CA GLU A 139 -3.39 -24.26 0.09
C GLU A 139 -2.11 -24.70 0.81
N LYS A 140 -1.72 -25.97 0.71
CA LYS A 140 -0.51 -26.52 1.35
C LYS A 140 0.76 -25.77 0.98
N PHE A 141 0.86 -25.29 -0.26
CA PHE A 141 2.05 -24.60 -0.77
C PHE A 141 1.83 -23.12 -1.05
N PHE A 142 0.71 -22.54 -0.58
CA PHE A 142 0.38 -21.15 -0.84
C PHE A 142 1.47 -20.21 -0.31
N ALA A 143 1.98 -20.45 0.90
CA ALA A 143 3.00 -19.62 1.54
C ALA A 143 4.33 -19.54 0.76
N ASN A 144 4.64 -20.53 -0.08
CA ASN A 144 5.89 -20.52 -0.87
C ASN A 144 5.91 -19.40 -1.92
N HIS A 145 4.73 -19.00 -2.39
CA HIS A 145 4.57 -17.97 -3.42
C HIS A 145 3.76 -16.76 -2.92
N SER A 146 2.99 -16.94 -1.84
CA SER A 146 2.02 -15.98 -1.29
C SER A 146 0.89 -15.61 -2.25
N PHE A 147 0.56 -16.54 -3.15
CA PHE A 147 -0.59 -16.55 -4.06
C PHE A 147 -0.92 -17.98 -4.51
N ASN A 148 -2.08 -18.16 -5.15
CA ASN A 148 -2.58 -19.45 -5.65
C ASN A 148 -1.82 -19.90 -6.91
N TRP A 149 -0.62 -20.45 -6.70
CA TRP A 149 0.29 -20.85 -7.78
C TRP A 149 -0.29 -21.92 -8.71
N LEU A 150 -1.06 -22.88 -8.17
CA LEU A 150 -1.62 -23.96 -8.97
C LEU A 150 -2.75 -23.46 -9.87
N LEU A 151 -3.57 -22.53 -9.39
CA LEU A 151 -4.54 -21.85 -10.23
C LEU A 151 -3.85 -21.06 -11.34
N SER A 152 -2.77 -20.32 -11.02
CA SER A 152 -1.99 -19.62 -12.03
C SER A 152 -1.50 -20.56 -13.13
N ASP A 153 -1.00 -21.74 -12.80
CA ASP A 153 -0.52 -22.68 -13.84
C ASP A 153 -1.62 -23.17 -14.78
N ARG A 154 -2.90 -23.07 -14.38
CA ARG A 154 -4.06 -23.49 -15.18
C ARG A 154 -4.68 -22.35 -15.99
N ILE A 155 -4.36 -21.11 -15.65
CA ILE A 155 -4.81 -19.93 -16.38
C ILE A 155 -3.88 -19.71 -17.58
N SER A 156 -4.47 -19.46 -18.75
CA SER A 156 -3.74 -19.20 -19.99
C SER A 156 -2.66 -18.12 -19.81
N LEU A 157 -1.52 -18.29 -20.47
CA LEU A 157 -0.48 -17.27 -20.56
C LEU A 157 -0.92 -16.10 -21.45
N ASP A 158 -1.80 -16.37 -22.43
CA ASP A 158 -2.35 -15.41 -23.36
C ASP A 158 -3.80 -14.99 -23.00
N ARG A 159 -4.25 -15.18 -21.75
CA ARG A 159 -5.63 -14.81 -21.36
C ARG A 159 -5.93 -13.34 -21.71
N THR A 160 -7.12 -13.05 -22.23
CA THR A 160 -7.53 -11.65 -22.48
C THR A 160 -7.82 -10.91 -21.17
N LEU A 161 -7.76 -9.57 -21.22
CA LEU A 161 -8.21 -8.67 -20.16
C LEU A 161 -9.17 -7.65 -20.76
N GLU A 162 -10.20 -7.28 -20.01
CA GLU A 162 -11.10 -6.20 -20.41
C GLU A 162 -10.38 -4.84 -20.48
N ASP A 163 -10.85 -3.95 -21.36
CA ASP A 163 -10.38 -2.56 -21.41
C ASP A 163 -11.03 -1.75 -20.27
N VAL A 164 -10.38 -1.81 -19.10
CA VAL A 164 -10.78 -1.17 -17.83
C VAL A 164 -10.56 0.34 -17.80
N ARG A 165 -10.08 0.96 -18.89
CA ARG A 165 -9.87 2.42 -18.94
C ARG A 165 -11.22 3.14 -18.95
N SER A 166 -11.25 4.37 -18.42
CA SER A 166 -12.45 5.20 -18.51
C SER A 166 -12.76 5.58 -19.96
N GLU A 167 -14.01 5.93 -20.25
CA GLU A 167 -14.42 6.33 -21.60
C GLU A 167 -13.64 7.55 -22.12
N ARG A 168 -13.21 8.45 -21.22
CA ARG A 168 -12.31 9.56 -21.58
C ARG A 168 -10.94 9.07 -21.99
N CYS A 169 -10.35 8.14 -21.26
CA CYS A 169 -9.08 7.52 -21.63
C CYS A 169 -9.16 6.77 -22.97
N LYS A 170 -10.27 6.06 -23.23
CA LYS A 170 -10.53 5.41 -24.52
C LYS A 170 -10.63 6.44 -25.65
N ALA A 171 -11.33 7.55 -25.43
CA ALA A 171 -11.43 8.64 -26.41
C ALA A 171 -10.08 9.35 -26.64
N LYS A 172 -9.27 9.50 -25.59
CA LYS A 172 -7.92 10.11 -25.65
C LYS A 172 -6.92 9.23 -26.40
N HIS A 173 -7.16 7.93 -26.51
CA HIS A 173 -6.26 7.01 -27.22
C HIS A 173 -5.99 7.43 -28.66
N ASP A 174 -7.00 7.91 -29.36
CA ASP A 174 -6.89 8.36 -30.75
C ASP A 174 -6.09 9.68 -30.90
N THR A 175 -5.83 10.38 -29.79
CA THR A 175 -5.12 11.66 -29.78
C THR A 175 -3.60 11.51 -29.59
N TYR A 176 -3.12 10.33 -29.17
CA TYR A 176 -1.68 10.12 -28.99
C TYR A 176 -0.95 10.12 -30.34
N PRO A 177 0.25 10.73 -30.43
CA PRO A 177 1.07 10.70 -31.64
C PRO A 177 1.31 9.26 -32.13
N LEU A 178 1.44 9.08 -33.45
CA LEU A 178 1.81 7.78 -34.04
C LEU A 178 3.28 7.47 -33.80
N ASN A 179 4.15 8.48 -33.91
CA ASN A 179 5.59 8.35 -33.71
C ASN A 179 5.92 8.65 -32.25
N LEU A 180 5.86 7.61 -31.43
CA LEU A 180 6.28 7.65 -30.03
C LEU A 180 7.68 7.03 -29.87
N PRO A 181 8.43 7.39 -28.81
CA PRO A 181 9.71 6.75 -28.51
C PRO A 181 9.54 5.25 -28.28
N THR A 182 10.55 4.48 -28.67
CA THR A 182 10.54 3.03 -28.44
C THR A 182 10.85 2.71 -26.98
N THR A 183 10.34 1.59 -26.46
CA THR A 183 10.61 1.14 -25.10
C THR A 183 11.29 -0.21 -25.06
N THR A 184 12.28 -0.35 -24.18
CA THR A 184 12.75 -1.64 -23.68
C THR A 184 12.03 -1.94 -22.37
N VAL A 185 11.30 -3.05 -22.29
CA VAL A 185 10.64 -3.49 -21.06
C VAL A 185 11.60 -4.37 -20.27
N ILE A 186 11.86 -4.04 -19.00
CA ILE A 186 12.79 -4.76 -18.12
C ILE A 186 11.99 -5.44 -17.03
N ILE A 187 12.09 -6.77 -16.95
CA ILE A 187 11.39 -7.61 -15.98
C ILE A 187 12.43 -8.35 -15.15
N CYS A 188 12.65 -7.92 -13.92
CA CYS A 188 13.56 -8.59 -13.00
C CYS A 188 12.80 -9.66 -12.20
N PHE A 189 13.43 -10.81 -11.97
CA PHE A 189 12.83 -11.88 -11.17
C PHE A 189 13.87 -12.60 -10.32
N HIS A 190 13.40 -13.15 -9.19
CA HIS A 190 14.13 -14.13 -8.41
C HIS A 190 13.13 -15.17 -7.90
N LYS A 191 13.36 -16.46 -8.19
CA LYS A 191 12.49 -17.57 -7.73
C LYS A 191 11.00 -17.31 -7.96
N GLU A 192 10.64 -16.76 -9.12
CA GLU A 192 9.25 -16.51 -9.47
C GLU A 192 8.55 -17.80 -9.93
N ARG A 193 7.22 -17.88 -9.82
CA ARG A 193 6.47 -18.94 -10.49
C ARG A 193 6.52 -18.74 -12.01
N LEU A 194 6.96 -19.76 -12.75
CA LEU A 194 7.11 -19.71 -14.22
C LEU A 194 5.83 -19.24 -14.93
N SER A 195 4.64 -19.71 -14.53
CA SER A 195 3.38 -19.32 -15.16
C SER A 195 3.10 -17.82 -15.05
N VAL A 196 3.41 -17.20 -13.91
CA VAL A 196 3.18 -15.76 -13.72
C VAL A 196 4.24 -14.93 -14.45
N LEU A 197 5.51 -15.37 -14.42
CA LEU A 197 6.59 -14.73 -15.17
C LEU A 197 6.31 -14.74 -16.68
N LEU A 198 5.97 -15.90 -17.25
CA LEU A 198 5.64 -16.01 -18.66
C LEU A 198 4.37 -15.22 -18.99
N ARG A 199 3.33 -15.25 -18.16
CA ARG A 199 2.12 -14.43 -18.39
C ARG A 199 2.44 -12.93 -18.44
N THR A 200 3.38 -12.47 -17.61
CA THR A 200 3.89 -11.09 -17.67
C THR A 200 4.51 -10.81 -19.04
N VAL A 201 5.44 -11.64 -19.50
CA VAL A 201 6.10 -11.52 -20.82
C VAL A 201 5.07 -11.54 -21.96
N HIS A 202 4.15 -12.51 -21.95
CA HIS A 202 3.08 -12.62 -22.94
C HIS A 202 2.20 -11.36 -22.94
N SER A 203 1.80 -10.84 -21.78
CA SER A 203 0.96 -9.64 -21.71
C SER A 203 1.63 -8.42 -22.33
N VAL A 204 2.94 -8.24 -22.10
CA VAL A 204 3.74 -7.15 -22.69
C VAL A 204 3.82 -7.30 -24.21
N ILE A 205 4.16 -8.49 -24.70
CA ILE A 205 4.28 -8.77 -26.14
C ILE A 205 2.92 -8.59 -26.84
N ASN A 206 1.86 -9.13 -26.25
CA ASN A 206 0.54 -9.13 -26.86
C ASN A 206 -0.14 -7.75 -26.87
N ARG A 207 0.18 -6.85 -25.92
CA ARG A 207 -0.55 -5.57 -25.73
C ARG A 207 0.33 -4.33 -25.88
N THR A 208 1.52 -4.48 -26.44
CA THR A 208 2.37 -3.34 -26.83
C THR A 208 2.49 -3.31 -28.35
N PRO A 209 2.14 -2.19 -29.03
CA PRO A 209 2.27 -2.10 -30.48
C PRO A 209 3.70 -2.47 -30.95
N PRO A 210 3.85 -3.32 -31.99
CA PRO A 210 5.16 -3.87 -32.35
C PRO A 210 6.22 -2.83 -32.72
N HIS A 211 5.82 -1.67 -33.23
CA HIS A 211 6.75 -0.58 -33.56
C HIS A 211 7.24 0.19 -32.32
N LEU A 212 6.50 0.16 -31.20
CA LEU A 212 6.88 0.81 -29.95
C LEU A 212 7.74 -0.10 -29.06
N LEU A 213 7.51 -1.42 -29.11
CA LEU A 213 8.29 -2.36 -28.33
C LEU A 213 9.65 -2.65 -28.99
N LYS A 214 10.74 -2.14 -28.41
CA LYS A 214 12.09 -2.41 -28.89
C LYS A 214 12.52 -3.84 -28.55
N GLU A 215 12.47 -4.18 -27.27
CA GLU A 215 12.79 -5.52 -26.74
C GLU A 215 12.22 -5.67 -25.31
N VAL A 216 12.17 -6.91 -24.84
CA VAL A 216 11.89 -7.28 -23.44
C VAL A 216 13.14 -7.96 -22.89
N ILE A 217 13.70 -7.45 -21.80
CA ILE A 217 14.84 -8.04 -21.11
C ILE A 217 14.34 -8.62 -19.78
N VAL A 218 14.38 -9.94 -19.69
CA VAL A 218 14.04 -10.68 -18.48
C VAL A 218 15.34 -10.93 -17.71
N VAL A 219 15.49 -10.32 -16.53
CA VAL A 219 16.72 -10.40 -15.74
C VAL A 219 16.54 -11.38 -14.58
N ASP A 220 17.26 -12.49 -14.62
CA ASP A 220 17.31 -13.50 -13.56
C ASP A 220 18.35 -13.10 -12.51
N ASP A 221 17.89 -12.63 -11.36
CA ASP A 221 18.70 -12.30 -10.18
C ASP A 221 19.07 -13.60 -9.42
N PHE A 222 19.80 -14.48 -10.09
CA PHE A 222 20.37 -15.73 -9.56
C PHE A 222 19.32 -16.69 -8.97
N SER A 223 18.32 -17.06 -9.77
CA SER A 223 17.38 -18.13 -9.43
C SER A 223 18.03 -19.50 -9.59
N GLN A 224 17.97 -20.32 -8.54
CA GLN A 224 18.55 -21.67 -8.54
C GLN A 224 17.53 -22.78 -8.87
N ASP A 225 16.27 -22.43 -9.13
CA ASP A 225 15.24 -23.40 -9.49
C ASP A 225 15.43 -23.87 -10.95
N PRO A 226 15.68 -25.16 -11.23
CA PRO A 226 15.82 -25.67 -12.59
C PRO A 226 14.61 -25.38 -13.49
N LYS A 227 13.42 -25.16 -12.90
CA LYS A 227 12.20 -24.78 -13.63
C LYS A 227 12.27 -23.38 -14.24
N LEU A 228 13.22 -22.55 -13.81
CA LEU A 228 13.46 -21.20 -14.34
C LEU A 228 14.68 -21.13 -15.27
N ALA A 229 15.32 -22.28 -15.53
CA ALA A 229 16.40 -22.40 -16.50
C ALA A 229 15.81 -22.74 -17.89
N LYS A 230 16.06 -23.95 -18.38
CA LYS A 230 15.61 -24.40 -19.70
C LYS A 230 14.11 -24.19 -19.98
N PRO A 231 13.17 -24.45 -19.05
CA PRO A 231 11.75 -24.22 -19.32
C PRO A 231 11.39 -22.74 -19.56
N LEU A 232 12.11 -21.80 -18.94
CA LEU A 232 11.95 -20.37 -19.23
C LEU A 232 12.48 -20.07 -20.64
N ASP A 233 13.69 -20.54 -20.96
CA ASP A 233 14.31 -20.31 -22.28
C ASP A 233 13.45 -20.89 -23.41
N ASP A 234 12.92 -22.10 -23.22
CA ASP A 234 12.01 -22.75 -24.17
C ASP A 234 10.68 -21.98 -24.26
N GLY A 235 10.13 -21.51 -23.14
CA GLY A 235 8.88 -20.76 -23.07
C GLY A 235 8.91 -19.39 -23.75
N ILE A 236 10.09 -18.79 -23.95
CA ILE A 236 10.23 -17.52 -24.66
C ILE A 236 10.83 -17.65 -26.07
N LYS A 237 11.20 -18.86 -26.49
CA LYS A 237 11.96 -19.12 -27.72
C LYS A 237 11.27 -18.59 -28.99
N GLU A 238 9.94 -18.55 -28.99
CA GLU A 238 9.14 -18.03 -30.10
C GLU A 238 9.15 -16.50 -30.20
N PHE A 239 9.54 -15.78 -29.15
CA PHE A 239 9.56 -14.33 -29.14
C PHE A 239 10.91 -13.75 -29.57
N THR A 240 10.95 -13.22 -30.79
CA THR A 240 12.16 -12.61 -31.36
C THR A 240 12.66 -11.35 -30.63
N LYS A 241 11.81 -10.73 -29.81
CA LYS A 241 12.11 -9.50 -29.06
C LYS A 241 12.38 -9.75 -27.58
N VAL A 242 12.39 -11.00 -27.09
CA VAL A 242 12.60 -11.31 -25.68
C VAL A 242 14.00 -11.90 -25.47
N LYS A 243 14.68 -11.47 -24.42
CA LYS A 243 16.00 -11.99 -24.04
C LYS A 243 16.04 -12.27 -22.54
N VAL A 244 16.74 -13.33 -22.13
CA VAL A 244 17.05 -13.58 -20.72
C VAL A 244 18.48 -13.16 -20.43
N LEU A 245 18.67 -12.34 -19.40
CA LEU A 245 19.96 -12.01 -18.83
C LEU A 245 20.09 -12.70 -17.47
N ARG A 246 21.07 -13.58 -17.31
CA ARG A 246 21.26 -14.35 -16.07
C ARG A 246 22.45 -13.83 -15.27
N MET A 247 22.19 -13.42 -14.04
CA MET A 247 23.22 -12.96 -13.12
C MET A 247 23.95 -14.14 -12.48
N THR A 248 25.24 -13.99 -12.21
CA THR A 248 26.10 -15.07 -11.68
C THR A 248 26.07 -15.18 -10.15
N LYS A 249 25.51 -14.19 -9.47
CA LYS A 249 25.33 -14.16 -8.01
C LYS A 249 24.06 -13.36 -7.67
N ARG A 250 23.49 -13.62 -6.49
CA ARG A 250 22.34 -12.87 -5.99
C ARG A 250 22.76 -11.46 -5.62
N GLU A 251 22.25 -10.47 -6.34
CA GLU A 251 22.59 -9.06 -6.10
C GLU A 251 21.39 -8.24 -5.65
N GLY A 252 20.16 -8.67 -5.90
CA GLY A 252 18.96 -7.93 -5.52
C GLY A 252 18.33 -7.13 -6.67
N LEU A 253 17.12 -6.63 -6.41
CA LEU A 253 16.27 -5.96 -7.40
C LEU A 253 16.97 -4.76 -8.06
N VAL A 254 17.64 -3.92 -7.26
CA VAL A 254 18.30 -2.70 -7.75
C VAL A 254 19.36 -3.03 -8.80
N ARG A 255 20.31 -3.92 -8.47
CA ARG A 255 21.39 -4.31 -9.37
C ARG A 255 20.88 -5.11 -10.56
N ALA A 256 19.85 -5.95 -10.38
CA ALA A 256 19.19 -6.62 -11.50
C ALA A 256 18.55 -5.62 -12.49
N ARG A 257 17.87 -4.57 -11.99
CA ARG A 257 17.31 -3.51 -12.83
C ARG A 257 18.39 -2.73 -13.57
N LEU A 258 19.51 -2.43 -12.90
CA LEU A 258 20.67 -1.79 -13.53
C LEU A 258 21.25 -2.64 -14.66
N GLN A 259 21.40 -3.96 -14.45
CA GLN A 259 21.85 -4.88 -15.50
C GLN A 259 20.91 -4.85 -16.71
N GLY A 260 19.60 -4.88 -16.49
CA GLY A 260 18.62 -4.69 -17.57
C GLY A 260 18.77 -3.35 -18.30
N ALA A 261 18.95 -2.25 -17.54
CA ALA A 261 19.07 -0.90 -18.08
C ALA A 261 20.35 -0.72 -18.93
N TYR A 262 21.47 -1.30 -18.52
CA TYR A 262 22.73 -1.24 -19.27
C TYR A 262 22.64 -1.96 -20.62
N HIS A 263 21.87 -3.04 -20.70
CA HIS A 263 21.68 -3.82 -21.93
C HIS A 263 20.54 -3.32 -22.83
N ALA A 264 19.71 -2.39 -22.33
CA ALA A 264 18.55 -1.87 -23.05
C ALA A 264 18.92 -0.98 -24.24
N LYS A 265 18.19 -1.15 -25.35
CA LYS A 265 18.39 -0.41 -26.60
C LYS A 265 17.26 0.55 -26.98
N GLY A 266 16.14 0.52 -26.25
CA GLY A 266 15.02 1.44 -26.46
C GLY A 266 15.31 2.85 -25.97
N ASP A 267 14.54 3.82 -26.47
CA ASP A 267 14.63 5.22 -26.04
C ASP A 267 14.13 5.41 -24.60
N VAL A 268 13.16 4.57 -24.20
CA VAL A 268 12.54 4.53 -22.87
C VAL A 268 12.84 3.18 -22.20
N LEU A 269 13.12 3.23 -20.90
CA LEU A 269 13.15 2.07 -20.02
C LEU A 269 11.79 1.95 -19.35
N THR A 270 11.13 0.79 -19.47
CA THR A 270 9.89 0.50 -18.75
C THR A 270 10.12 -0.69 -17.83
N PHE A 271 10.12 -0.46 -16.53
CA PHE A 271 10.29 -1.51 -15.52
C PHE A 271 8.94 -2.09 -15.14
N LEU A 272 8.86 -3.42 -15.09
CA LEU A 272 7.72 -4.15 -14.56
C LEU A 272 8.21 -5.24 -13.59
N ASP A 273 7.40 -5.59 -12.60
CA ASP A 273 7.64 -6.78 -11.78
C ASP A 273 7.32 -8.05 -12.59
N SER A 274 7.85 -9.18 -12.15
CA SER A 274 7.66 -10.50 -12.78
C SER A 274 6.27 -11.12 -12.60
N HIS A 275 5.35 -10.39 -11.97
CA HIS A 275 4.00 -10.84 -11.69
C HIS A 275 2.96 -9.76 -11.99
N CYS A 276 3.02 -9.27 -13.23
CA CYS A 276 2.16 -8.24 -13.76
C CYS A 276 1.38 -8.72 -14.99
N GLU A 277 0.27 -8.05 -15.28
CA GLU A 277 -0.42 -8.20 -16.57
C GLU A 277 -0.77 -6.82 -17.12
N ALA A 278 -0.16 -6.47 -18.25
CA ALA A 278 -0.47 -5.24 -18.96
C ALA A 278 -1.86 -5.31 -19.58
N THR A 279 -2.60 -4.20 -19.60
CA THR A 279 -3.93 -4.10 -20.25
C THR A 279 -3.83 -3.54 -21.68
N PRO A 280 -4.89 -3.66 -22.50
CA PRO A 280 -4.91 -3.05 -23.82
C PRO A 280 -4.66 -1.53 -23.78
N GLY A 281 -3.71 -1.04 -24.58
CA GLY A 281 -3.43 0.39 -24.71
C GLY A 281 -2.70 1.02 -23.50
N TRP A 282 -1.97 0.21 -22.73
CA TRP A 282 -1.22 0.66 -21.55
C TRP A 282 0.05 1.47 -21.88
N ALA A 283 0.73 1.17 -22.99
CA ALA A 283 2.08 1.68 -23.26
C ALA A 283 2.07 3.08 -23.87
N GLU A 284 1.19 3.32 -24.85
CA GLU A 284 1.02 4.57 -25.58
C GLU A 284 0.90 5.80 -24.66
N PRO A 285 0.03 5.81 -23.63
CA PRO A 285 -0.09 6.97 -22.73
C PRO A 285 1.19 7.25 -21.93
N LEU A 286 1.96 6.22 -21.54
CA LEU A 286 3.24 6.39 -20.85
C LEU A 286 4.29 7.02 -21.78
N LEU A 287 4.41 6.47 -22.99
CA LEU A 287 5.38 6.92 -23.99
C LEU A 287 5.05 8.32 -24.53
N ALA A 288 3.77 8.63 -24.72
CA ALA A 288 3.30 9.96 -25.09
C ALA A 288 3.71 11.00 -24.05
N ARG A 289 3.53 10.70 -22.75
CA ARG A 289 3.91 11.63 -21.70
C ARG A 289 5.42 11.87 -21.60
N ILE A 290 6.24 10.84 -21.84
CA ILE A 290 7.70 10.99 -21.92
C ILE A 290 8.13 11.75 -23.18
N ALA A 291 7.41 11.60 -24.29
CA ALA A 291 7.71 12.32 -25.52
C ALA A 291 7.52 13.85 -25.37
N GLU A 292 6.61 14.29 -24.49
CA GLU A 292 6.44 15.71 -24.15
C GLU A 292 7.65 16.30 -23.42
N SER A 293 8.30 15.51 -22.55
CA SER A 293 9.51 15.91 -21.86
C SER A 293 10.28 14.68 -21.35
N ARG A 294 11.57 14.61 -21.69
CA ARG A 294 12.48 13.54 -21.22
C ARG A 294 12.61 13.47 -19.70
N ALA A 295 12.31 14.56 -19.00
CA ALA A 295 12.37 14.65 -17.54
C ALA A 295 11.11 14.13 -16.84
N ASN A 296 10.08 13.72 -17.60
CA ASN A 296 8.91 13.06 -17.06
C ASN A 296 9.23 11.60 -16.75
N VAL A 297 9.01 11.20 -15.50
CA VAL A 297 9.02 9.82 -15.04
C VAL A 297 7.58 9.44 -14.73
N VAL A 298 7.10 8.36 -15.32
CA VAL A 298 5.68 8.07 -15.36
C VAL A 298 5.38 6.65 -14.89
N CYS A 299 4.37 6.50 -14.04
CA CYS A 299 3.89 5.22 -13.55
C CYS A 299 2.53 4.91 -14.18
N PRO A 300 2.24 3.63 -14.52
CA PRO A 300 0.86 3.24 -14.74
C PRO A 300 0.07 3.32 -13.44
N ALA A 301 -1.26 3.43 -13.53
CA ALA A 301 -2.11 3.10 -12.41
C ALA A 301 -2.05 1.58 -12.17
N ILE A 302 -1.65 1.20 -10.96
CA ILE A 302 -1.43 -0.19 -10.57
C ILE A 302 -2.74 -0.78 -10.04
N GLU A 303 -3.25 -1.76 -10.78
CA GLU A 303 -4.49 -2.47 -10.44
C GLU A 303 -4.18 -3.78 -9.70
N VAL A 304 -5.14 -4.28 -8.93
CA VAL A 304 -4.96 -5.51 -8.16
C VAL A 304 -5.30 -6.72 -9.03
N ILE A 305 -4.39 -7.69 -9.10
CA ILE A 305 -4.70 -9.06 -9.49
C ILE A 305 -4.82 -9.86 -8.19
N ASN A 306 -6.01 -10.39 -7.92
CA ASN A 306 -6.29 -11.08 -6.67
C ASN A 306 -5.42 -12.34 -6.51
N ALA A 307 -4.70 -12.47 -5.40
CA ALA A 307 -3.78 -13.58 -5.17
C ALA A 307 -4.46 -14.95 -5.05
N ASP A 308 -5.75 -15.02 -4.70
CA ASP A 308 -6.48 -16.28 -4.51
C ASP A 308 -7.18 -16.74 -5.81
N THR A 309 -7.78 -15.81 -6.56
CA THR A 309 -8.64 -16.08 -7.72
C THR A 309 -8.10 -15.62 -9.07
N PHE A 310 -7.00 -14.84 -9.07
CA PHE A 310 -6.43 -14.18 -10.25
C PHE A 310 -7.41 -13.25 -10.99
N ALA A 311 -8.49 -12.83 -10.33
CA ALA A 311 -9.39 -11.79 -10.83
C ALA A 311 -8.63 -10.47 -11.00
N TYR A 312 -8.81 -9.83 -12.14
CA TYR A 312 -8.33 -8.48 -12.41
C TYR A 312 -9.33 -7.48 -11.83
N GLN A 313 -8.93 -6.71 -10.82
CA GLN A 313 -9.77 -5.77 -10.10
C GLN A 313 -9.44 -4.34 -10.52
N GLY A 314 -9.90 -3.97 -11.72
CA GLY A 314 -9.71 -2.62 -12.27
C GLY A 314 -10.51 -1.56 -11.50
N SER A 315 -9.98 -0.34 -11.44
CA SER A 315 -10.61 0.85 -10.84
C SER A 315 -10.63 0.90 -9.30
N THR A 316 -9.89 0.03 -8.62
CA THR A 316 -9.82 0.06 -7.14
C THR A 316 -8.88 1.16 -6.61
N ASN A 317 -7.85 1.51 -7.39
CA ASN A 317 -6.80 2.45 -6.97
C ASN A 317 -6.62 3.65 -7.92
N ALA A 318 -7.60 3.91 -8.82
CA ALA A 318 -7.50 4.94 -9.85
C ALA A 318 -7.31 6.37 -9.29
N ASP A 319 -7.78 6.60 -8.05
CA ASP A 319 -7.77 7.90 -7.37
C ASP A 319 -6.77 7.95 -6.20
N GLN A 320 -5.64 7.27 -6.36
CA GLN A 320 -4.57 7.26 -5.37
C GLN A 320 -3.25 7.77 -5.96
N ARG A 321 -2.43 8.33 -5.09
CA ARG A 321 -1.04 8.70 -5.36
C ARG A 321 -0.13 8.15 -4.26
N GLY A 322 1.15 8.06 -4.56
CA GLY A 322 2.17 7.60 -3.61
C GLY A 322 2.58 8.70 -2.64
N GLY A 323 2.68 8.32 -1.37
CA GLY A 323 3.33 9.09 -0.31
C GLY A 323 4.27 8.20 0.50
N PHE A 324 4.69 8.70 1.67
CA PHE A 324 5.46 7.94 2.64
C PHE A 324 5.10 8.37 4.07
N SER A 325 5.40 7.51 5.04
CA SER A 325 5.44 7.84 6.47
C SER A 325 6.87 8.07 6.95
N TRP A 326 7.05 8.76 8.07
CA TRP A 326 8.38 9.17 8.52
C TRP A 326 9.28 8.01 8.99
N ASP A 327 8.78 6.78 9.06
CA ASP A 327 9.57 5.55 9.20
C ASP A 327 10.07 4.97 7.86
N LEU A 328 9.89 5.74 6.78
CA LEU A 328 10.32 5.52 5.39
C LEU A 328 9.64 4.35 4.68
N PHE A 329 8.40 4.05 5.04
CA PHE A 329 7.55 3.17 4.25
C PHE A 329 6.68 3.93 3.27
N PHE A 330 6.50 3.34 2.09
CA PHE A 330 5.54 3.81 1.09
C PHE A 330 4.10 3.69 1.61
N LYS A 331 3.27 4.66 1.26
CA LYS A 331 1.82 4.64 1.53
C LYS A 331 1.05 5.12 0.30
N TRP A 332 -0.11 4.52 0.06
CA TRP A 332 -1.10 5.10 -0.85
C TRP A 332 -1.88 6.20 -0.13
N LYS A 333 -2.07 7.35 -0.78
CA LYS A 333 -2.92 8.45 -0.30
C LYS A 333 -3.92 8.84 -1.37
N GLY A 334 -5.07 9.34 -0.94
CA GLY A 334 -6.00 10.02 -1.83
C GLY A 334 -5.38 11.26 -2.46
N ILE A 335 -5.97 11.70 -3.57
CA ILE A 335 -5.55 12.92 -4.27
C ILE A 335 -6.06 14.14 -3.48
N PRO A 336 -5.18 15.07 -3.05
CA PRO A 336 -5.62 16.24 -2.31
C PRO A 336 -6.40 17.21 -3.21
N PRO A 337 -7.30 18.05 -2.65
CA PRO A 337 -8.09 19.00 -3.43
C PRO A 337 -7.26 19.92 -4.33
N GLU A 338 -6.07 20.31 -3.89
CA GLU A 338 -5.13 21.16 -4.62
C GLU A 338 -4.64 20.49 -5.91
N GLU A 339 -4.30 19.20 -5.83
CA GLU A 339 -3.88 18.41 -7.00
C GLU A 339 -5.08 18.13 -7.91
N GLN A 340 -6.26 17.87 -7.34
CA GLN A 340 -7.48 17.63 -8.12
C GLN A 340 -7.87 18.86 -8.96
N LYS A 341 -7.64 20.08 -8.47
CA LYS A 341 -7.90 21.34 -9.21
C LYS A 341 -6.99 21.52 -10.43
N LEU A 342 -5.82 20.87 -10.47
CA LEU A 342 -4.91 20.93 -11.63
C LEU A 342 -5.38 20.05 -12.79
N ARG A 343 -6.30 19.12 -12.53
CA ARG A 343 -6.78 18.13 -13.48
C ARG A 343 -8.09 18.61 -14.10
N LYS A 344 -8.22 18.50 -15.42
CA LYS A 344 -9.48 18.81 -16.12
C LYS A 344 -10.48 17.67 -15.97
N ASP A 345 -9.99 16.44 -15.96
CA ASP A 345 -10.77 15.23 -15.76
C ASP A 345 -9.93 14.04 -15.27
N ASP A 346 -10.56 12.87 -15.19
CA ASP A 346 -9.98 11.62 -14.70
C ASP A 346 -8.89 11.04 -15.62
N SER A 347 -8.80 11.49 -16.88
CA SER A 347 -7.78 11.07 -17.86
C SER A 347 -6.47 11.86 -17.77
N ASP A 348 -6.43 12.91 -16.94
CA ASP A 348 -5.22 13.71 -16.73
C ASP A 348 -4.28 13.01 -15.74
N PRO A 349 -2.95 13.13 -15.95
CA PRO A 349 -1.93 12.63 -15.03
C PRO A 349 -2.11 13.17 -13.61
N ILE A 350 -1.69 12.38 -12.63
CA ILE A 350 -1.67 12.75 -11.21
C ILE A 350 -0.21 12.96 -10.79
N ARG A 351 0.17 14.14 -10.30
CA ARG A 351 1.50 14.31 -9.70
C ARG A 351 1.57 13.53 -8.39
N THR A 352 2.61 12.72 -8.27
CA THR A 352 2.77 11.82 -7.13
C THR A 352 4.09 12.10 -6.40
N PRO A 353 4.06 12.37 -5.08
CA PRO A 353 5.27 12.56 -4.29
C PRO A 353 6.24 11.39 -4.43
N THR A 354 5.71 10.17 -4.34
CA THR A 354 6.50 8.94 -4.45
C THR A 354 5.88 7.97 -5.43
N MET A 355 6.67 7.01 -5.90
CA MET A 355 6.17 5.85 -6.65
C MET A 355 6.21 4.58 -5.79
N ALA A 356 5.32 3.64 -6.07
CA ALA A 356 5.39 2.29 -5.48
C ALA A 356 6.71 1.57 -5.86
N GLY A 357 7.28 1.92 -7.02
CA GLY A 357 8.63 1.50 -7.43
C GLY A 357 8.72 0.20 -8.20
N GLY A 358 7.66 -0.61 -8.24
CA GLY A 358 7.59 -1.81 -9.08
C GLY A 358 7.52 -1.49 -10.58
N LEU A 359 6.65 -0.53 -10.93
CA LEU A 359 6.24 -0.26 -12.30
C LEU A 359 6.40 1.22 -12.65
N PHE A 360 7.24 1.54 -13.62
CA PHE A 360 7.42 2.90 -14.14
C PHE A 360 8.16 2.91 -15.48
N SER A 361 8.05 4.03 -16.19
CA SER A 361 8.75 4.31 -17.42
C SER A 361 9.53 5.62 -17.33
N ILE A 362 10.74 5.62 -17.87
CA ILE A 362 11.68 6.74 -17.83
C ILE A 362 12.51 6.79 -19.11
N HIS A 363 12.78 7.99 -19.63
CA HIS A 363 13.69 8.12 -20.77
C HIS A 363 15.08 7.57 -20.41
N ARG A 364 15.64 6.69 -21.24
CA ARG A 364 16.87 5.93 -20.94
C ARG A 364 18.05 6.84 -20.61
N GLN A 365 18.28 7.86 -21.44
CA GLN A 365 19.37 8.81 -21.18
C GLN A 365 19.13 9.59 -19.88
N TYR A 366 17.88 9.99 -19.61
CA TYR A 366 17.56 10.75 -18.40
C TYR A 366 17.76 9.90 -17.14
N PHE A 367 17.45 8.60 -17.17
CA PHE A 367 17.75 7.67 -16.09
C PHE A 367 19.23 7.66 -15.73
N PHE A 368 20.13 7.62 -16.73
CA PHE A 368 21.58 7.65 -16.50
C PHE A 368 22.10 9.04 -16.13
N ASP A 369 21.56 10.12 -16.72
CA ASP A 369 21.91 11.50 -16.38
C ASP A 369 21.59 11.80 -14.91
N GLN A 370 20.46 11.27 -14.42
CA GLN A 370 20.06 11.34 -13.02
C GLN A 370 20.89 10.42 -12.12
N GLY A 371 21.82 9.62 -12.63
CA GLY A 371 22.67 8.71 -11.84
C GLY A 371 22.00 7.37 -11.49
N ALA A 372 21.11 6.87 -12.36
CA ALA A 372 20.51 5.53 -12.31
C ALA A 372 19.92 5.17 -10.93
N TYR A 373 20.23 4.01 -10.36
CA TYR A 373 19.95 3.69 -8.95
C TYR A 373 21.23 3.80 -8.11
N ASP A 374 21.07 3.92 -6.80
CA ASP A 374 22.16 3.71 -5.85
C ASP A 374 22.56 2.21 -5.82
N GLU A 375 23.68 1.88 -6.45
CA GLU A 375 24.15 0.50 -6.66
C GLU A 375 24.47 -0.26 -5.35
N GLU A 376 24.64 0.46 -4.25
CA GLU A 376 24.97 -0.07 -2.93
C GLU A 376 23.72 -0.41 -2.07
N MET A 377 22.52 -0.17 -2.59
CA MET A 377 21.28 -0.65 -1.98
C MET A 377 21.12 -2.16 -2.16
N ASP A 378 20.76 -2.85 -1.08
CA ASP A 378 20.73 -4.30 -1.02
C ASP A 378 19.32 -4.87 -1.18
N ILE A 379 19.20 -5.94 -1.96
CA ILE A 379 18.03 -6.81 -2.13
C ILE A 379 16.76 -6.08 -2.56
N TRP A 380 16.11 -5.35 -1.65
CA TRP A 380 14.83 -4.70 -1.85
C TRP A 380 14.55 -3.64 -0.76
N GLY A 381 13.92 -2.54 -1.15
CA GLY A 381 13.32 -1.55 -0.26
C GLY A 381 14.10 -0.24 -0.19
N GLY A 382 13.37 0.88 -0.24
CA GLY A 382 13.90 2.23 -0.15
C GLY A 382 14.30 2.85 -1.50
N GLU A 383 14.59 2.03 -2.52
CA GLU A 383 15.02 2.51 -3.83
C GLU A 383 13.94 3.33 -4.54
N ASN A 384 12.67 3.01 -4.29
CA ASN A 384 11.52 3.72 -4.84
C ASN A 384 11.39 5.13 -4.25
N LEU A 385 11.63 5.28 -2.95
CA LEU A 385 11.62 6.58 -2.26
C LEU A 385 12.85 7.41 -2.67
N GLU A 386 14.05 6.81 -2.67
CA GLU A 386 15.30 7.47 -3.09
C GLU A 386 15.18 8.06 -4.50
N LEU A 387 14.70 7.25 -5.45
CA LEU A 387 14.53 7.70 -6.83
C LEU A 387 13.45 8.78 -6.93
N SER A 388 12.35 8.66 -6.16
CA SER A 388 11.28 9.67 -6.14
C SER A 388 11.78 11.04 -5.65
N PHE A 389 12.50 11.06 -4.52
CA PHE A 389 13.07 12.28 -3.95
C PHE A 389 14.04 12.92 -4.94
N ARG A 390 14.95 12.12 -5.50
CA ARG A 390 15.91 12.58 -6.49
C ARG A 390 15.24 13.17 -7.73
N ILE A 391 14.27 12.48 -8.34
CA ILE A 391 13.57 12.97 -9.53
C ILE A 391 12.99 14.37 -9.27
N TRP A 392 12.24 14.53 -8.18
CA TRP A 392 11.61 15.81 -7.87
C TRP A 392 12.63 16.89 -7.52
N MET A 393 13.57 16.59 -6.62
CA MET A 393 14.54 17.56 -6.13
C MET A 393 15.53 17.98 -7.22
N CYS A 394 15.78 17.14 -8.22
CA CYS A 394 16.74 17.43 -9.30
C CYS A 394 16.08 17.86 -10.62
N GLY A 395 14.82 18.36 -10.56
CA GLY A 395 14.17 19.07 -11.67
C GLY A 395 13.30 18.22 -12.60
N GLY A 396 13.10 16.94 -12.29
CA GLY A 396 12.18 16.06 -12.98
C GLY A 396 10.73 16.17 -12.49
N ARG A 397 9.87 15.31 -13.04
CA ARG A 397 8.48 15.14 -12.61
C ARG A 397 8.16 13.67 -12.45
N LEU A 398 7.36 13.35 -11.43
CA LEU A 398 6.87 12.00 -11.20
C LEU A 398 5.34 12.00 -11.23
N GLU A 399 4.76 11.20 -12.13
CA GLU A 399 3.32 11.23 -12.41
C GLU A 399 2.74 9.83 -12.56
N ILE A 400 1.50 9.64 -12.09
CA ILE A 400 0.70 8.45 -12.42
C ILE A 400 -0.16 8.79 -13.64
N ILE A 401 -0.07 7.96 -14.67
CA ILE A 401 -0.83 8.12 -15.91
C ILE A 401 -2.07 7.26 -15.84
N THR A 402 -3.21 7.89 -15.54
CA THR A 402 -4.49 7.21 -15.28
C THR A 402 -5.04 6.42 -16.46
N CYS A 403 -4.61 6.72 -17.68
CA CYS A 403 -4.99 5.95 -18.87
C CYS A 403 -4.10 4.72 -19.11
N SER A 404 -3.00 4.55 -18.38
CA SER A 404 -2.17 3.35 -18.41
C SER A 404 -2.53 2.45 -17.23
N ARG A 405 -2.95 1.21 -17.49
CA ARG A 405 -3.37 0.26 -16.45
C ARG A 405 -2.53 -1.00 -16.52
N VAL A 406 -1.94 -1.39 -15.40
CA VAL A 406 -1.19 -2.64 -15.28
C VAL A 406 -1.60 -3.34 -14.00
N GLY A 407 -2.06 -4.59 -14.12
CA GLY A 407 -2.38 -5.40 -12.97
C GLY A 407 -1.11 -5.94 -12.31
N HIS A 408 -1.11 -6.02 -10.98
CA HIS A 408 -0.03 -6.59 -10.17
C HIS A 408 -0.60 -7.62 -9.19
N VAL A 409 0.05 -8.77 -9.07
CA VAL A 409 -0.34 -9.79 -8.08
C VAL A 409 0.16 -9.37 -6.70
N PHE A 410 -0.71 -8.73 -5.91
CA PHE A 410 -0.42 -8.36 -4.53
C PHE A 410 -0.42 -9.61 -3.66
N ARG A 411 0.77 -10.01 -3.19
CA ARG A 411 0.97 -11.19 -2.33
C ARG A 411 0.22 -11.02 -0.99
N LYS A 412 -0.41 -12.10 -0.53
CA LYS A 412 -1.28 -12.10 0.68
C LYS A 412 -0.50 -12.14 2.00
N TYR A 413 0.68 -12.75 1.99
CA TYR A 413 1.59 -12.84 3.14
C TYR A 413 2.88 -12.05 2.88
N THR A 414 3.81 -12.12 3.83
CA THR A 414 5.15 -11.53 3.69
C THR A 414 5.91 -12.09 2.49
N SER A 415 6.86 -11.29 1.98
CA SER A 415 7.74 -11.66 0.88
C SER A 415 8.33 -13.08 1.10
N PRO A 416 8.18 -14.02 0.17
CA PRO A 416 8.70 -15.39 0.33
C PRO A 416 10.23 -15.48 0.16
N TYR A 417 10.90 -14.34 -0.04
CA TYR A 417 12.31 -14.29 -0.35
C TYR A 417 13.18 -14.23 0.90
N LYS A 418 14.33 -14.90 0.84
CA LYS A 418 15.35 -14.82 1.88
C LYS A 418 16.15 -13.54 1.72
N PHE A 419 16.38 -12.87 2.84
CA PHE A 419 17.27 -11.71 2.96
C PHE A 419 18.56 -12.19 3.62
N PRO A 420 19.72 -12.20 2.93
CA PRO A 420 20.96 -12.77 3.47
C PRO A 420 21.35 -12.21 4.84
N ASN A 421 21.13 -10.91 5.05
CA ASN A 421 21.44 -10.19 6.29
C ASN A 421 20.18 -9.93 7.15
N GLY A 422 19.05 -10.56 6.81
CA GLY A 422 17.76 -10.25 7.44
C GLY A 422 17.08 -9.00 6.89
N VAL A 423 15.75 -8.96 7.01
CA VAL A 423 14.91 -7.89 6.45
C VAL A 423 15.23 -6.54 7.11
N GLU A 424 15.29 -6.51 8.43
CA GLU A 424 15.48 -5.26 9.19
C GLU A 424 16.82 -4.60 8.89
N GLN A 425 17.93 -5.35 8.89
CA GLN A 425 19.25 -4.81 8.59
C GLN A 425 19.34 -4.29 7.14
N THR A 426 18.76 -5.03 6.19
CA THR A 426 18.74 -4.65 4.77
C THR A 426 17.95 -3.35 4.56
N LEU A 427 16.73 -3.27 5.09
CA LEU A 427 15.89 -2.08 4.98
C LEU A 427 16.51 -0.89 5.69
N THR A 428 17.07 -1.10 6.89
CA THR A 428 17.72 -0.04 7.67
C THR A 428 18.92 0.52 6.92
N LYS A 429 19.77 -0.33 6.33
CA LYS A 429 20.87 0.13 5.47
C LYS A 429 20.35 1.00 4.33
N ASN A 430 19.37 0.53 3.54
CA ASN A 430 18.88 1.27 2.38
C ASN A 430 18.19 2.58 2.77
N PHE A 431 17.39 2.57 3.85
CA PHE A 431 16.73 3.75 4.40
C PHE A 431 17.73 4.77 4.97
N ASN A 432 18.81 4.33 5.60
CA ASN A 432 19.87 5.24 6.01
C ASN A 432 20.54 5.90 4.82
N ARG A 433 20.86 5.14 3.76
CA ARG A 433 21.48 5.69 2.54
C ARG A 433 20.60 6.78 1.91
N LEU A 434 19.29 6.55 1.78
CA LEU A 434 18.39 7.54 1.22
C LEU A 434 18.20 8.75 2.16
N ALA A 435 18.10 8.53 3.46
CA ALA A 435 17.89 9.59 4.43
C ALA A 435 19.09 10.54 4.52
N GLU A 436 20.29 9.98 4.59
CA GLU A 436 21.54 10.73 4.68
C GLU A 436 21.83 11.56 3.42
N VAL A 437 21.44 11.07 2.24
CA VAL A 437 21.68 11.78 0.98
C VAL A 437 20.60 12.81 0.69
N TRP A 438 19.32 12.52 0.98
CA TRP A 438 18.20 13.29 0.42
C TRP A 438 17.32 14.02 1.44
N MET A 439 17.34 13.67 2.72
CA MET A 439 16.37 14.21 3.68
C MET A 439 16.85 15.42 4.49
N ASP A 440 18.11 15.86 4.31
CA ASP A 440 18.67 16.99 5.07
C ASP A 440 18.44 16.84 6.59
N GLU A 441 17.98 17.87 7.29
CA GLU A 441 17.64 17.83 8.72
C GLU A 441 16.42 16.94 9.03
N TYR A 442 15.59 16.60 8.04
CA TYR A 442 14.38 15.80 8.23
C TYR A 442 14.68 14.32 8.45
N LYS A 443 15.91 13.86 8.19
CA LYS A 443 16.35 12.51 8.52
C LYS A 443 16.23 12.20 10.01
N ASP A 444 16.30 13.23 10.86
CA ASP A 444 16.10 13.06 12.30
C ASP A 444 14.69 12.55 12.62
N LEU A 445 13.65 12.92 11.86
CA LEU A 445 12.30 12.38 12.06
C LEU A 445 12.26 10.86 11.88
N TYR A 446 12.99 10.36 10.88
CA TYR A 446 13.16 8.93 10.66
C TYR A 446 13.94 8.26 11.80
N TYR A 447 15.09 8.81 12.16
CA TYR A 447 15.89 8.25 13.24
C TYR A 447 15.22 8.32 14.61
N ASN A 448 14.33 9.29 14.82
CA ASN A 448 13.55 9.38 16.05
C ASN A 448 12.54 8.24 16.15
N LYS A 449 11.95 7.81 15.03
CA LYS A 449 11.06 6.64 14.98
C LYS A 449 11.81 5.32 15.08
N LYS A 450 13.02 5.25 14.52
CA LYS A 450 13.89 4.06 14.55
C LYS A 450 15.27 4.41 15.11
N PRO A 451 15.41 4.59 16.44
CA PRO A 451 16.68 4.97 17.07
C PRO A 451 17.84 4.02 16.74
N GLN A 452 17.55 2.71 16.62
CA GLN A 452 18.52 1.68 16.24
C GLN A 452 19.14 1.90 14.86
N ALA A 453 18.48 2.66 13.97
CA ALA A 453 18.98 2.95 12.64
C ALA A 453 20.21 3.88 12.66
N LYS A 454 20.36 4.77 13.67
CA LYS A 454 21.48 5.74 13.72
C LYS A 454 22.86 5.08 13.72
N ASN A 455 22.98 3.93 14.38
CA ASN A 455 24.26 3.23 14.56
C ASN A 455 24.49 2.15 13.49
N ASN A 456 23.59 2.02 12.52
CA ASN A 456 23.69 0.98 11.49
C ASN A 456 24.63 1.42 10.37
N ASN A 457 25.61 0.58 10.03
CA ASN A 457 26.53 0.86 8.93
C ASN A 457 25.80 0.77 7.58
N TYR A 458 25.74 1.90 6.88
CA TYR A 458 25.10 2.02 5.58
C TYR A 458 26.08 2.12 4.39
N GLY A 459 27.38 1.98 4.65
CA GLY A 459 28.44 2.05 3.63
C GLY A 459 28.71 3.47 3.11
N ASP A 460 29.54 3.57 2.07
CA ASP A 460 29.92 4.86 1.49
C ASP A 460 28.78 5.46 0.64
N ILE A 461 28.47 6.74 0.86
CA ILE A 461 27.47 7.51 0.12
C ILE A 461 28.08 8.67 -0.68
N SER A 462 29.41 8.79 -0.72
CA SER A 462 30.13 9.92 -1.33
C SER A 462 29.69 10.20 -2.77
N LYS A 463 29.59 9.14 -3.60
CA LYS A 463 29.12 9.26 -5.00
C LYS A 463 27.71 9.84 -5.10
N ARG A 464 26.81 9.49 -4.18
CA ARG A 464 25.41 9.95 -4.17
C ARG A 464 25.30 11.40 -3.70
N VAL A 465 26.10 11.78 -2.70
CA VAL A 465 26.22 13.18 -2.25
C VAL A 465 26.81 14.07 -3.35
N GLU A 466 27.85 13.62 -4.03
CA GLU A 466 28.45 14.34 -5.16
C GLU A 466 27.48 14.48 -6.33
N LEU A 467 26.74 13.41 -6.67
CA LEU A 467 25.68 13.45 -7.66
C LEU A 467 24.64 14.54 -7.34
N ARG A 468 24.14 14.58 -6.09
CA ARG A 468 23.17 15.59 -5.64
C ARG A 468 23.70 17.02 -5.82
N LYS A 469 24.98 17.25 -5.49
CA LYS A 469 25.66 18.55 -5.70
C LYS A 469 25.78 18.90 -7.18
N ARG A 470 26.27 17.96 -8.01
CA ARG A 470 26.49 18.15 -9.44
C ARG A 470 25.21 18.49 -10.20
N LEU A 471 24.10 17.87 -9.82
CA LEU A 471 22.79 18.13 -10.43
C LEU A 471 22.11 19.41 -9.91
N GLY A 472 22.68 20.09 -8.92
CA GLY A 472 22.10 21.32 -8.36
C GLY A 472 20.73 21.10 -7.72
N CYS A 473 20.52 19.94 -7.09
CA CYS A 473 19.22 19.54 -6.58
C CYS A 473 18.75 20.43 -5.43
N LYS A 474 17.44 20.62 -5.31
CA LYS A 474 16.78 21.36 -4.23
C LYS A 474 16.91 20.63 -2.88
N SER A 475 16.56 21.34 -1.81
CA SER A 475 16.51 20.78 -0.45
C SER A 475 15.28 19.91 -0.24
N PHE A 476 15.31 19.06 0.79
CA PHE A 476 14.15 18.28 1.20
C PHE A 476 13.03 19.19 1.72
N LYS A 477 13.37 20.31 2.35
CA LYS A 477 12.40 21.36 2.69
C LYS A 477 11.61 21.82 1.46
N TRP A 478 12.31 22.11 0.35
CA TRP A 478 11.64 22.47 -0.91
C TRP A 478 10.71 21.34 -1.38
N TYR A 479 11.13 20.09 -1.28
CA TYR A 479 10.32 18.93 -1.65
C TYR A 479 9.02 18.85 -0.82
N ILE A 480 9.11 19.01 0.51
CA ILE A 480 7.93 19.02 1.39
C ILE A 480 7.01 20.20 1.05
N ASP A 481 7.56 21.40 0.89
CA ASP A 481 6.76 22.60 0.64
C ASP A 481 6.09 22.62 -0.75
N ASN A 482 6.70 21.99 -1.76
CA ASN A 482 6.27 22.15 -3.17
C ASN A 482 5.71 20.87 -3.80
N VAL A 483 6.13 19.69 -3.34
CA VAL A 483 5.74 18.40 -3.91
C VAL A 483 4.78 17.65 -3.00
N TYR A 484 4.99 17.73 -1.68
CA TYR A 484 4.19 17.00 -0.71
C TYR A 484 3.69 17.85 0.48
N PRO A 485 3.00 18.98 0.22
CA PRO A 485 2.60 19.94 1.26
C PRO A 485 1.52 19.42 2.21
N ASP A 486 0.75 18.42 1.80
CA ASP A 486 -0.29 17.74 2.60
C ASP A 486 0.26 16.53 3.38
N VAL A 487 1.58 16.37 3.44
CA VAL A 487 2.20 15.43 4.38
C VAL A 487 1.90 15.90 5.80
N GLN A 488 1.52 14.98 6.67
CA GLN A 488 1.44 15.29 8.08
C GLN A 488 2.87 15.47 8.58
N MET A 489 3.22 16.72 8.90
CA MET A 489 4.56 17.11 9.30
C MET A 489 4.68 17.05 10.83
N PRO A 490 5.47 16.13 11.40
CA PRO A 490 5.80 16.15 12.82
C PRO A 490 6.56 17.42 13.16
N GLU A 491 6.41 17.89 14.39
CA GLU A 491 7.26 18.96 14.90
C GLU A 491 8.72 18.50 14.89
N LEU A 492 9.60 19.24 14.19
CA LEU A 492 11.02 18.90 14.08
C LEU A 492 11.74 18.98 15.43
N ASN A 493 11.40 20.00 16.24
CA ASN A 493 12.03 20.26 17.53
C ASN A 493 10.99 20.37 18.67
N PRO A 494 10.30 19.25 18.99
CA PRO A 494 9.25 19.24 20.00
C PRO A 494 9.84 19.42 21.41
N PRO A 495 9.08 20.00 22.35
CA PRO A 495 9.49 20.15 23.76
C PRO A 495 10.10 18.90 24.39
N ALA A 496 9.50 17.73 24.14
CA ALA A 496 10.01 16.45 24.59
C ALA A 496 9.61 15.32 23.62
N ARG A 497 10.41 14.25 23.57
CA ARG A 497 10.16 13.09 22.71
C ARG A 497 10.88 11.84 23.22
N GLY A 498 10.49 10.69 22.69
CA GLY A 498 11.11 9.41 23.01
C GLY A 498 10.21 8.54 23.86
N GLU A 499 10.84 7.65 24.61
CA GLU A 499 10.17 6.83 25.61
C GLU A 499 9.68 7.71 26.76
N LEU A 500 8.45 7.48 27.20
CA LEU A 500 7.89 8.11 28.38
C LEU A 500 8.00 7.13 29.56
N ARG A 501 9.11 7.23 30.31
CA ARG A 501 9.49 6.29 31.37
C ARG A 501 8.97 6.72 32.73
N ASN A 502 8.41 5.77 33.49
CA ASN A 502 8.23 5.92 34.92
C ASN A 502 9.53 5.50 35.66
N PRO A 503 10.25 6.43 36.30
CA PRO A 503 11.59 6.16 36.84
C PRO A 503 11.57 5.17 38.02
N ALA A 504 10.50 5.14 38.82
CA ALA A 504 10.40 4.26 39.98
C ALA A 504 10.25 2.78 39.63
N SER A 505 9.61 2.46 38.50
CA SER A 505 9.36 1.09 38.07
C SER A 505 10.22 0.62 36.90
N GLY A 506 10.81 1.54 36.13
CA GLY A 506 11.53 1.22 34.91
C GLY A 506 10.63 0.81 33.73
N TYR A 507 9.31 0.99 33.86
CA TYR A 507 8.34 0.78 32.79
C TYR A 507 8.10 2.06 31.99
N CYS A 508 7.68 1.90 30.74
CA CYS A 508 7.38 2.95 29.79
C CYS A 508 5.92 2.89 29.37
N LEU A 509 5.40 4.05 28.99
CA LEU A 509 4.16 4.12 28.24
C LEU A 509 4.34 3.36 26.92
N ASP A 510 3.35 2.55 26.54
CA ASP A 510 3.42 1.66 25.38
C ASP A 510 2.04 1.55 24.73
N SER A 511 1.97 1.57 23.39
CA SER A 511 0.69 1.35 22.70
C SER A 511 0.16 -0.07 22.86
N LEU A 512 0.98 -1.04 23.26
CA LEU A 512 0.75 -2.49 23.27
C LEU A 512 0.28 -3.03 21.91
N GLY A 513 0.64 -2.34 20.83
CA GLY A 513 0.12 -2.61 19.49
C GLY A 513 -1.37 -2.30 19.34
N ALA A 514 -1.97 -1.56 20.28
CA ALA A 514 -3.33 -1.06 20.15
C ALA A 514 -3.43 -0.21 18.90
N LYS A 515 -4.39 -0.56 18.05
CA LYS A 515 -4.73 0.24 16.89
C LYS A 515 -5.68 1.36 17.33
N PRO A 516 -5.58 2.58 16.77
CA PRO A 516 -6.47 3.69 17.08
C PRO A 516 -7.90 3.45 16.54
N GLU A 517 -8.60 2.53 17.18
CA GLU A 517 -10.01 2.20 17.04
C GLU A 517 -10.68 2.31 18.42
N HIS A 518 -12.01 2.20 18.53
CA HIS A 518 -12.70 2.43 19.81
C HIS A 518 -12.11 1.57 20.96
N ASN A 519 -11.73 2.22 22.07
CA ASN A 519 -11.05 1.65 23.25
C ASN A 519 -9.55 1.28 23.07
N ALA A 520 -8.81 2.01 22.24
CA ALA A 520 -7.35 1.88 22.10
C ALA A 520 -6.60 2.36 23.36
N ARG A 521 -6.69 1.61 24.46
CA ARG A 521 -6.08 1.99 25.74
C ARG A 521 -4.57 1.95 25.67
N VAL A 522 -3.93 2.97 26.23
CA VAL A 522 -2.47 3.02 26.34
C VAL A 522 -2.00 2.15 27.49
N GLY A 523 -1.07 1.27 27.18
CA GLY A 523 -0.49 0.34 28.10
C GLY A 523 0.78 0.83 28.78
N ILE A 524 1.27 -0.02 29.68
CA ILE A 524 2.54 0.08 30.36
C ILE A 524 3.35 -1.18 30.03
N TYR A 525 4.59 -1.02 29.58
CA TYR A 525 5.46 -2.14 29.25
C TYR A 525 6.91 -1.87 29.67
N VAL A 526 7.73 -2.92 29.73
CA VAL A 526 9.16 -2.76 30.05
C VAL A 526 9.79 -1.87 28.99
N CYS A 527 10.50 -0.82 29.41
CA CYS A 527 11.18 0.06 28.48
C CYS A 527 12.26 -0.71 27.70
N HIS A 528 12.24 -0.66 26.37
CA HIS A 528 13.12 -1.51 25.53
C HIS A 528 14.11 -0.74 24.65
N GLY A 529 13.98 0.58 24.53
CA GLY A 529 14.89 1.46 23.78
C GLY A 529 14.77 1.36 22.25
N GLN A 530 13.76 0.65 21.74
CA GLN A 530 13.65 0.31 20.31
C GLN A 530 12.73 1.24 19.52
N GLY A 531 12.17 2.28 20.16
CA GLY A 531 11.17 3.14 19.55
C GLY A 531 9.85 2.40 19.30
N GLY A 532 9.28 2.53 18.10
CA GLY A 532 8.03 1.84 17.73
C GLY A 532 6.88 2.16 18.69
N ASN A 533 6.34 1.13 19.36
CA ASN A 533 5.20 1.24 20.27
C ASN A 533 5.45 2.13 21.51
N GLN A 534 6.71 2.42 21.84
CA GLN A 534 7.08 3.27 22.98
C GLN A 534 7.55 4.67 22.56
N MET A 535 7.37 5.03 21.29
CA MET A 535 7.81 6.34 20.79
C MET A 535 6.68 7.38 20.86
N PHE A 536 6.80 8.31 21.82
CA PHE A 536 5.86 9.41 21.99
C PHE A 536 6.52 10.78 21.75
N VAL A 537 5.73 11.77 21.33
CA VAL A 537 6.17 13.15 21.12
C VAL A 537 5.25 14.09 21.87
N LEU A 538 5.79 14.93 22.74
CA LEU A 538 5.06 16.04 23.35
C LEU A 538 5.17 17.26 22.41
N SER A 539 4.06 17.66 21.79
CA SER A 539 4.01 18.82 20.90
C SER A 539 4.05 20.14 21.68
N SER A 540 4.45 21.22 21.00
CA SER A 540 4.37 22.58 21.54
C SER A 540 2.94 23.04 21.87
N LYS A 541 1.92 22.35 21.34
CA LYS A 541 0.49 22.59 21.67
C LYS A 541 0.04 21.86 22.94
N GLY A 542 0.90 21.00 23.51
CA GLY A 542 0.60 20.17 24.67
C GLY A 542 -0.11 18.86 24.32
N GLU A 543 0.05 18.34 23.10
CA GLU A 543 -0.47 17.01 22.74
C GLU A 543 0.62 15.97 22.93
N VAL A 544 0.30 14.78 23.47
CA VAL A 544 1.23 13.65 23.50
C VAL A 544 0.87 12.71 22.35
N ILE A 545 1.68 12.76 21.29
CA ILE A 545 1.43 12.16 19.99
C ILE A 545 2.12 10.80 19.88
N PHE A 546 1.41 9.83 19.34
CA PHE A 546 1.83 8.50 18.92
C PHE A 546 1.58 8.33 17.40
N GLU A 547 2.56 7.78 16.67
CA GLU A 547 2.46 7.50 15.23
C GLU A 547 1.96 8.68 14.35
N GLU A 548 2.35 9.92 14.69
CA GLU A 548 2.04 11.17 13.96
C GLU A 548 0.59 11.65 14.06
N GLU A 549 -0.39 10.74 14.01
CA GLU A 549 -1.81 11.06 13.89
C GLU A 549 -2.66 10.73 15.12
N ASN A 550 -2.11 10.06 16.12
CA ASN A 550 -2.84 9.64 17.32
C ASN A 550 -2.32 10.37 18.55
N CYS A 551 -3.21 10.79 19.43
CA CYS A 551 -2.92 11.57 20.61
C CYS A 551 -3.46 10.85 21.84
N LEU A 552 -2.76 10.96 22.97
CA LEU A 552 -3.30 10.58 24.27
C LEU A 552 -4.55 11.41 24.56
N ASP A 553 -5.63 10.71 24.86
CA ASP A 553 -6.96 11.25 25.08
C ASP A 553 -7.49 10.76 26.43
N ALA A 554 -7.95 11.70 27.26
CA ALA A 554 -8.58 11.43 28.54
C ALA A 554 -9.97 12.08 28.59
N SER A 555 -10.95 11.40 28.00
CA SER A 555 -12.35 11.86 27.94
C SER A 555 -13.14 11.64 29.25
N LYS A 556 -12.68 10.73 30.10
CA LYS A 556 -13.34 10.34 31.37
C LYS A 556 -12.65 11.01 32.57
N THR A 557 -13.44 11.45 33.55
CA THR A 557 -12.97 12.30 34.65
C THR A 557 -12.88 11.62 36.02
N TYR A 558 -13.32 10.36 36.14
CA TYR A 558 -13.27 9.61 37.40
C TYR A 558 -11.87 9.07 37.69
N ALA A 559 -11.53 8.84 38.96
CA ALA A 559 -10.26 8.24 39.35
C ALA A 559 -10.13 6.81 38.83
N GLY A 560 -8.99 6.47 38.23
CA GLY A 560 -8.79 5.21 37.51
C GLY A 560 -9.35 5.21 36.08
N ALA A 561 -9.76 6.36 35.54
CA ALA A 561 -10.20 6.46 34.15
C ALA A 561 -9.10 6.04 33.17
N PRO A 562 -9.43 5.29 32.11
CA PRO A 562 -8.45 4.88 31.12
C PRO A 562 -7.97 6.07 30.27
N VAL A 563 -6.73 5.97 29.79
CA VAL A 563 -6.18 6.86 28.74
C VAL A 563 -6.16 6.10 27.43
N GLU A 564 -6.64 6.72 26.37
CA GLU A 564 -6.85 6.09 25.05
C GLU A 564 -6.06 6.84 23.97
N LEU A 565 -5.73 6.15 22.87
CA LEU A 565 -5.18 6.75 21.65
C LEU A 565 -6.32 7.09 20.70
N MET A 566 -6.52 8.38 20.46
CA MET A 566 -7.53 8.89 19.54
C MET A 566 -6.88 9.75 18.47
N LYS A 567 -7.54 9.98 17.33
CA LYS A 567 -6.99 10.89 16.31
C LYS A 567 -6.73 12.27 16.91
N CYS A 568 -5.55 12.81 16.65
CA CYS A 568 -5.19 14.16 17.07
C CYS A 568 -6.12 15.17 16.38
N HIS A 569 -6.85 15.95 17.18
CA HIS A 569 -7.79 16.95 16.64
C HIS A 569 -7.31 18.39 16.81
N GLY A 570 -6.25 18.66 17.57
CA GLY A 570 -5.66 20.01 17.70
C GLY A 570 -6.55 21.04 18.42
N LEU A 571 -7.69 20.62 18.98
CA LEU A 571 -8.66 21.51 19.67
C LEU A 571 -8.37 21.66 21.18
N GLY A 572 -7.32 21.00 21.68
CA GLY A 572 -7.01 20.96 23.10
C GLY A 572 -8.00 20.10 23.88
N GLY A 573 -8.52 20.58 25.01
CA GLY A 573 -9.51 19.85 25.79
C GLY A 573 -8.99 18.52 26.35
N ASN A 574 -9.63 17.42 25.98
CA ASN A 574 -9.33 16.05 26.42
C ASN A 574 -8.01 15.48 25.86
N GLN A 575 -7.35 16.18 24.92
CA GLN A 575 -6.04 15.82 24.39
C GLN A 575 -4.92 16.76 24.83
N LYS A 576 -5.21 17.69 25.76
CA LYS A 576 -4.24 18.68 26.21
C LYS A 576 -3.57 18.27 27.52
N TRP A 577 -2.24 18.17 27.47
CA TRP A 577 -1.36 17.74 28.54
C TRP A 577 -0.31 18.81 28.82
N GLN A 578 0.06 18.94 30.10
CA GLN A 578 1.14 19.78 30.57
C GLN A 578 2.17 18.91 31.25
N HIS A 579 3.38 18.90 30.71
CA HIS A 579 4.50 18.15 31.26
C HIS A 579 5.45 19.06 32.04
N GLU A 580 5.58 18.82 33.34
CA GLU A 580 6.48 19.57 34.22
C GLU A 580 7.78 18.80 34.41
N LYS A 581 8.80 19.09 33.59
CA LYS A 581 10.08 18.35 33.57
C LYS A 581 10.74 18.14 34.93
N LYS A 582 10.70 19.13 35.83
CA LYS A 582 11.35 19.06 37.15
C LYS A 582 10.65 18.08 38.08
N GLU A 583 9.33 18.12 38.09
CA GLU A 583 8.48 17.24 38.89
C GLU A 583 8.24 15.90 38.16
N GLY A 584 8.46 15.80 36.85
CA GLY A 584 8.06 14.64 36.07
C GLY A 584 6.53 14.44 36.04
N ILE A 585 5.74 15.47 36.30
CA ILE A 585 4.28 15.35 36.30
C ILE A 585 3.75 15.56 34.89
N LEU A 586 2.96 14.61 34.39
CA LEU A 586 2.19 14.77 33.15
C LEU A 586 0.71 14.98 33.51
N LYS A 587 0.31 16.25 33.54
CA LYS A 587 -1.01 16.70 33.99
C LYS A 587 -1.96 16.90 32.82
N HIS A 588 -3.15 16.32 32.89
CA HIS A 588 -4.21 16.56 31.94
C HIS A 588 -4.90 17.90 32.24
N VAL A 589 -4.92 18.81 31.27
CA VAL A 589 -5.33 20.20 31.49
C VAL A 589 -6.83 20.31 31.80
N SER A 590 -7.68 19.49 31.19
CA SER A 590 -9.14 19.62 31.39
C SER A 590 -9.61 19.06 32.74
N THR A 591 -9.05 17.92 33.17
CA THR A 591 -9.48 17.29 34.43
C THR A 591 -8.61 17.68 35.63
N GLN A 592 -7.47 18.34 35.39
CA GLN A 592 -6.46 18.63 36.41
C GLN A 592 -5.89 17.39 37.12
N GLN A 593 -6.14 16.20 36.55
CA GLN A 593 -5.60 14.91 37.02
C GLN A 593 -4.26 14.61 36.36
N CYS A 594 -3.53 13.67 36.95
CA CYS A 594 -2.21 13.26 36.49
C CYS A 594 -2.27 11.88 35.85
N LEU A 595 -1.44 11.68 34.81
CA LEU A 595 -1.19 10.34 34.27
C LEU A 595 -0.50 9.51 35.35
N ASP A 596 -1.06 8.34 35.64
CA ASP A 596 -0.59 7.42 36.66
C ASP A 596 -0.38 6.05 36.03
N ARG A 597 0.78 5.45 36.30
CA ARG A 597 1.10 4.08 35.89
C ARG A 597 0.14 3.06 36.53
N GLY A 598 -0.43 3.40 37.69
CA GLY A 598 -1.24 2.49 38.48
C GLY A 598 -0.43 1.50 39.31
N SER A 599 -1.09 0.45 39.83
CA SER A 599 -0.45 -0.61 40.62
C SER A 599 0.48 -1.47 39.76
N THR A 600 1.31 -2.32 40.38
CA THR A 600 2.22 -3.21 39.66
C THR A 600 1.52 -4.20 38.74
N ASP A 601 0.25 -4.54 39.03
CA ASP A 601 -0.55 -5.47 38.25
C ASP A 601 -1.33 -4.76 37.12
N ASN A 602 -1.31 -3.43 37.08
CA ASN A 602 -1.98 -2.68 36.03
C ASN A 602 -1.18 -2.75 34.73
N GLN A 603 -1.83 -3.28 33.70
CA GLN A 603 -1.30 -3.30 32.34
C GLN A 603 -1.48 -1.96 31.61
N TYR A 604 -2.35 -1.06 32.10
CA TYR A 604 -2.75 0.17 31.42
C TYR A 604 -2.52 1.42 32.27
N ALA A 605 -2.18 2.51 31.59
CA ALA A 605 -2.09 3.82 32.21
C ALA A 605 -3.49 4.36 32.54
N ILE A 606 -3.59 5.08 33.65
CA ILE A 606 -4.85 5.59 34.18
C ILE A 606 -4.72 7.06 34.63
N MET A 607 -5.86 7.72 34.80
CA MET A 607 -5.94 9.08 35.35
C MET A 607 -6.27 9.03 36.84
N ASN A 608 -5.50 9.74 37.67
CA ASN A 608 -5.76 9.89 39.10
C ASN A 608 -5.56 11.35 39.55
N PRO A 609 -6.15 11.77 40.68
CA PRO A 609 -5.80 13.04 41.31
C PRO A 609 -4.28 13.16 41.50
N CYS A 610 -3.73 14.32 41.17
CA CYS A 610 -2.31 14.60 41.33
C CYS A 610 -1.95 14.63 42.82
N ASP A 611 -1.09 13.72 43.27
CA ASP A 611 -0.63 13.64 44.66
C ASP A 611 0.89 13.46 44.78
N GLY A 612 1.61 13.50 43.65
CA GLY A 612 3.07 13.48 43.61
C GLY A 612 3.69 12.12 43.89
N ARG A 613 2.89 11.04 43.95
CA ARG A 613 3.37 9.67 44.13
C ARG A 613 4.32 9.24 43.01
N GLU A 614 5.18 8.29 43.30
CA GLU A 614 6.19 7.78 42.36
C GLU A 614 5.60 7.21 41.06
N THR A 615 4.39 6.65 41.09
CA THR A 615 3.71 6.12 39.90
C THR A 615 3.17 7.20 38.96
N GLN A 616 3.14 8.47 39.39
CA GLN A 616 2.75 9.64 38.59
C GLN A 616 3.94 10.41 38.01
N ARG A 617 5.18 9.95 38.28
CA ARG A 617 6.40 10.54 37.74
C ARG A 617 6.70 9.95 36.36
N TRP A 618 6.95 10.80 35.37
CA TRP A 618 7.21 10.46 33.98
C TRP A 618 8.37 11.27 33.44
N VAL A 619 9.25 10.61 32.69
CA VAL A 619 10.43 11.24 32.10
C VAL A 619 10.53 10.82 30.65
N PHE A 620 10.49 11.81 29.75
CA PHE A 620 10.84 11.58 28.35
C PHE A 620 12.34 11.30 28.22
N SER A 621 12.72 10.36 27.35
CA SER A 621 14.13 10.07 27.12
C SER A 621 14.91 11.23 26.49
N HIS A 622 14.22 12.13 25.78
CA HIS A 622 14.82 13.32 25.19
C HIS A 622 13.96 14.57 25.44
N TYR A 623 14.62 15.65 25.89
CA TYR A 623 14.02 16.97 26.03
C TYR A 623 14.71 17.92 25.07
N ARG A 624 13.98 18.90 24.54
CA ARG A 624 14.57 19.99 23.77
C ARG A 624 15.63 20.71 24.61
N GLU A 625 16.83 20.82 24.06
CA GLU A 625 17.89 21.66 24.61
C GLU A 625 17.51 23.14 24.42
N LYS A 626 17.77 23.96 25.44
CA LYS A 626 17.38 25.37 25.44
C LYS A 626 18.26 26.23 24.56
#